data_AF-V5I6H3-F1
#
_entry.id   AF-V5I6H3-F1
#
_cell.length_a   1.000
_cell.length_b   1.000
_cell.length_c   1.000
_cell.angle_alpha   90.00
_cell.angle_beta   90.00
_cell.angle_gamma   90.00
#
_symmetry.space_group_name_H-M   'P 1'
#
loop_
_entity.id
_entity.type
_entity.pdbx_description
1 polymer ?
#
loop_
_entity_poly.entity_id
_entity_poly.type
_entity_poly.pdbx_seq_one_letter_code
_entity_poly.pdbx_strand_id
1 'polypeptide(L)'
;MIVQEPVQAAIWHCLNHYDYTDAVFLSERLYAEVKSDESLFLLATAYFRSGQKDHAYHTLKDRTGTSAQCRYLFGICAYELEKYAEAEAVLLENNQPGNNLDDITEEFGDQASFALALLGKIA
;
A
#
# COMPACT_ATOMS: atom_id res chain seq x y z
N MET A 1 5.04 5.24 -25.08
CA MET A 1 5.69 5.69 -23.84
C MET A 1 6.45 4.50 -23.27
N ILE A 2 7.77 4.42 -23.47
CA ILE A 2 8.58 3.18 -23.32
C ILE A 2 9.33 3.12 -21.95
N VAL A 3 9.17 4.12 -21.09
CA VAL A 3 10.11 4.35 -19.96
C VAL A 3 9.52 4.01 -18.57
N GLN A 4 8.28 3.54 -18.46
CA GLN A 4 7.69 3.23 -17.14
C GLN A 4 8.35 2.02 -16.46
N GLU A 5 8.45 0.90 -17.16
CA GLU A 5 9.05 -0.34 -16.64
C GLU A 5 10.51 -0.19 -16.16
N PRO A 6 11.44 0.46 -16.90
CA PRO A 6 12.81 0.62 -16.42
C PRO A 6 12.89 1.52 -15.18
N VAL A 7 12.00 2.51 -15.04
CA VAL A 7 11.96 3.38 -13.86
C VAL A 7 11.42 2.62 -12.65
N GLN A 8 10.36 1.85 -12.81
CA GLN A 8 9.86 0.97 -11.75
C GLN A 8 10.94 -0.03 -11.30
N ALA A 9 11.65 -0.65 -12.25
CA ALA A 9 12.75 -1.55 -11.94
C ALA A 9 13.90 -0.86 -11.18
N ALA A 10 14.26 0.38 -11.56
CA ALA A 10 15.25 1.17 -10.83
C ALA A 10 14.80 1.50 -9.40
N ILE A 11 13.54 1.86 -9.20
CA ILE A 11 12.99 2.11 -7.85
C ILE A 11 13.08 0.84 -7.01
N TRP A 12 12.65 -0.32 -7.53
CA TRP A 12 12.79 -1.59 -6.84
C TRP A 12 14.26 -1.95 -6.54
N HIS A 13 15.17 -1.65 -7.46
CA HIS A 13 16.60 -1.83 -7.24
C HIS A 13 17.11 -0.99 -6.05
N CYS A 14 16.78 0.31 -6.01
CA CYS A 14 17.11 1.20 -4.89
C CYS A 14 16.50 0.68 -3.57
N LEU A 15 15.22 0.30 -3.58
CA LEU A 15 14.54 -0.25 -2.39
C LEU A 15 15.22 -1.52 -1.86
N ASN A 16 15.67 -2.41 -2.75
CA ASN A 16 16.34 -3.66 -2.39
C ASN A 16 17.77 -3.44 -1.88
N HIS A 17 18.41 -2.31 -2.22
CA HIS A 17 19.72 -1.90 -1.72
C HIS A 17 19.62 -0.91 -0.54
N TYR A 18 18.42 -0.72 0.01
CA TYR A 18 18.16 0.21 1.12
C TYR A 18 18.47 1.68 0.79
N ASP A 19 18.56 2.03 -0.50
CA ASP A 19 18.72 3.40 -0.96
C ASP A 19 17.35 4.08 -1.06
N TYR A 20 16.84 4.46 0.10
CA TYR A 20 15.48 5.01 0.22
C TYR A 20 15.35 6.42 -0.33
N THR A 21 16.44 7.20 -0.32
CA THR A 21 16.39 8.60 -0.77
C THR A 21 16.12 8.64 -2.28
N ASP A 22 16.88 7.86 -3.04
CA ASP A 22 16.70 7.76 -4.48
C ASP A 22 15.41 7.04 -4.85
N ALA A 23 15.03 5.99 -4.10
CA ALA A 23 13.76 5.29 -4.31
C ALA A 23 12.55 6.23 -4.15
N VAL A 24 12.52 7.03 -3.08
CA VAL A 24 11.44 8.00 -2.84
C VAL A 24 11.42 9.03 -3.97
N PHE A 25 12.54 9.68 -4.27
CA PHE A 25 12.60 10.72 -5.31
C PHE A 25 12.15 10.21 -6.69
N LEU A 26 12.62 9.03 -7.10
CA LEU A 26 12.22 8.42 -8.38
C LEU A 26 10.73 8.05 -8.39
N SER A 27 10.22 7.52 -7.27
CA SER A 27 8.81 7.15 -7.15
C SER A 27 7.87 8.36 -7.15
N GLU A 28 8.26 9.49 -6.54
CA GLU A 28 7.50 10.74 -6.59
C GLU A 28 7.38 11.25 -8.03
N ARG A 29 8.50 11.26 -8.77
CA ARG A 29 8.52 11.67 -10.17
C ARG A 29 7.68 10.76 -11.04
N LEU A 30 7.77 9.45 -10.84
CA LEU A 30 6.97 8.49 -11.57
C LEU A 30 5.47 8.69 -11.30
N TYR A 31 5.08 8.85 -10.04
CA TYR A 31 3.68 9.09 -9.68
C TYR A 31 3.16 10.41 -10.22
N ALA A 32 3.96 11.48 -10.18
CA ALA A 32 3.58 12.78 -10.73
C ALA A 32 3.29 12.74 -12.24
N GLU A 33 4.05 11.93 -12.99
CA GLU A 33 3.91 11.75 -14.43
C GLU A 33 2.74 10.83 -14.81
N VAL A 34 2.63 9.68 -14.13
CA VAL A 34 1.72 8.59 -14.54
C VAL A 34 0.38 8.62 -13.82
N LYS A 35 0.39 8.91 -12.52
CA LYS A 35 -0.80 8.93 -11.64
C LYS A 35 -1.64 7.64 -11.69
N SER A 36 -1.01 6.49 -11.87
CA SER A 36 -1.67 5.17 -11.81
C SER A 36 -1.61 4.56 -10.41
N ASP A 37 -2.47 3.57 -10.14
CA ASP A 37 -2.49 2.84 -8.87
C ASP A 37 -1.17 2.10 -8.59
N GLU A 38 -0.52 1.57 -9.62
CA GLU A 38 0.80 0.94 -9.48
C GLU A 38 1.87 1.95 -9.06
N SER A 39 1.88 3.13 -9.67
CA SER A 39 2.82 4.20 -9.31
C SER A 39 2.55 4.76 -7.91
N LEU A 40 1.27 4.80 -7.49
CA LEU A 40 0.87 5.16 -6.13
C LEU A 40 1.36 4.12 -5.12
N PHE A 41 1.14 2.83 -5.40
CA PHE A 41 1.60 1.73 -4.55
C PHE A 41 3.11 1.78 -4.37
N LEU A 42 3.85 2.03 -5.45
CA LEU A 42 5.31 2.09 -5.42
C LEU A 42 5.82 3.29 -4.60
N LEU A 43 5.21 4.47 -4.76
CA LEU A 43 5.50 5.65 -3.95
C LEU A 43 5.21 5.41 -2.47
N ALA A 44 4.03 4.89 -2.14
CA ALA A 44 3.67 4.57 -0.77
C ALA A 44 4.60 3.51 -0.16
N THR A 45 5.02 2.52 -0.95
CA THR A 45 6.00 1.50 -0.53
C THR A 45 7.35 2.14 -0.22
N ALA A 46 7.82 3.07 -1.05
CA ALA A 46 9.07 3.79 -0.82
C ALA A 46 9.00 4.63 0.47
N TYR A 47 7.90 5.37 0.68
CA TYR A 47 7.69 6.10 1.92
C TYR A 47 7.67 5.18 3.15
N PHE A 48 6.89 4.10 3.09
CA PHE A 48 6.78 3.14 4.18
C PHE A 48 8.14 2.52 4.54
N ARG A 49 8.90 2.04 3.54
CA ARG A 49 10.21 1.42 3.75
C ARG A 49 11.28 2.42 4.21
N SER A 50 11.15 3.71 3.85
CA SER A 50 12.02 4.78 4.35
C SER A 50 11.73 5.20 5.81
N GLY A 51 10.67 4.66 6.42
CA GLY A 51 10.23 5.02 7.77
C GLY A 51 9.27 6.21 7.82
N GLN A 52 8.94 6.83 6.69
CA GLN A 52 8.00 7.94 6.57
C GLN A 52 6.54 7.44 6.52
N LYS A 53 6.12 6.72 7.55
CA LYS A 53 4.81 6.05 7.61
C LYS A 53 3.64 7.03 7.54
N ASP A 54 3.78 8.22 8.14
CA ASP A 54 2.79 9.29 8.02
C ASP A 54 2.59 9.72 6.56
N HIS A 55 3.67 9.87 5.80
CA HIS A 55 3.57 10.28 4.40
C HIS A 55 2.91 9.19 3.56
N ALA A 56 3.29 7.92 3.78
CA ALA A 56 2.65 6.77 3.12
C ALA A 56 1.15 6.72 3.42
N TYR A 57 0.77 6.89 4.68
CA TYR A 57 -0.63 6.91 5.13
C TYR A 57 -1.44 8.01 4.44
N HIS A 58 -0.98 9.27 4.46
CA HIS A 58 -1.74 10.37 3.86
C HIS A 58 -1.81 10.24 2.33
N THR A 59 -0.71 9.81 1.70
CA THR A 59 -0.66 9.55 0.25
C THR A 59 -1.71 8.53 -0.19
N LEU A 60 -1.89 7.48 0.61
CA LEU A 60 -2.86 6.42 0.34
C LEU A 60 -4.29 6.83 0.73
N LYS A 61 -4.49 7.55 1.84
CA LYS A 61 -5.80 7.96 2.36
C LYS A 61 -6.64 8.71 1.33
N ASP A 62 -6.02 9.60 0.57
CA ASP A 62 -6.72 10.43 -0.43
C ASP A 62 -7.12 9.65 -1.69
N ARG A 63 -6.66 8.40 -1.83
CA ARG A 63 -6.70 7.59 -3.06
C ARG A 63 -7.06 6.12 -2.80
N THR A 64 -7.51 5.76 -1.60
CA THR A 64 -7.96 4.40 -1.28
C THR A 64 -9.21 4.09 -2.11
N GLY A 65 -9.11 3.25 -3.14
CA GLY A 65 -10.30 2.95 -3.93
C GLY A 65 -10.26 1.80 -4.92
N THR A 66 -9.09 1.38 -5.43
CA THR A 66 -9.09 0.46 -6.60
C THR A 66 -8.14 -0.72 -6.51
N SER A 67 -7.00 -0.61 -5.82
CA SER A 67 -6.03 -1.71 -5.71
C SER A 67 -6.01 -2.33 -4.32
N ALA A 68 -6.17 -3.66 -4.26
CA ALA A 68 -6.04 -4.45 -3.03
C ALA A 68 -4.68 -4.24 -2.35
N GLN A 69 -3.62 -4.06 -3.16
CA GLN A 69 -2.26 -3.81 -2.66
C GLN A 69 -2.15 -2.46 -1.93
N CYS A 70 -2.77 -1.41 -2.48
CA CYS A 70 -2.83 -0.09 -1.85
C CYS A 70 -3.61 -0.13 -0.53
N ARG A 71 -4.76 -0.83 -0.50
CA ARG A 71 -5.56 -0.98 0.72
C ARG A 71 -4.82 -1.74 1.80
N TYR A 72 -4.16 -2.84 1.45
CA TYR A 72 -3.37 -3.61 2.40
C TYR A 72 -2.23 -2.77 2.98
N LEU A 73 -1.48 -2.05 2.13
CA LEU A 73 -0.42 -1.16 2.58
C LEU A 73 -0.95 0.00 3.45
N PHE A 74 -2.12 0.54 3.13
CA PHE A 74 -2.79 1.55 3.96
C PHE A 74 -3.16 0.99 5.33
N GLY A 75 -3.72 -0.23 5.38
CA GLY A 75 -4.03 -0.92 6.62
C GLY A 75 -2.79 -1.12 7.50
N ILE A 76 -1.65 -1.50 6.90
CA ILE A 76 -0.38 -1.59 7.64
C ILE A 76 0.04 -0.21 8.17
N CYS A 77 -0.01 0.83 7.34
CA CYS A 77 0.36 2.18 7.77
C CYS A 77 -0.54 2.69 8.91
N ALA A 78 -1.84 2.45 8.83
CA ALA A 78 -2.79 2.80 9.88
C ALA A 78 -2.52 2.02 11.18
N TYR A 79 -2.22 0.72 11.09
CA TYR A 79 -1.83 -0.10 12.25
C TYR A 79 -0.56 0.42 12.94
N GLU A 80 0.48 0.73 12.15
CA GLU A 80 1.75 1.26 12.66
C GLU A 80 1.63 2.67 13.26
N LEU A 81 0.60 3.43 12.88
CA LEU A 81 0.24 4.72 13.46
C LEU A 81 -0.78 4.58 14.61
N GLU A 82 -1.03 3.36 15.10
CA GLU A 82 -1.98 3.04 16.18
C GLU A 82 -3.44 3.43 15.86
N LYS A 83 -3.78 3.62 14.58
CA LYS A 83 -5.12 3.94 14.09
C LYS A 83 -5.90 2.65 13.78
N TYR A 84 -6.08 1.82 14.79
CA TYR A 84 -6.62 0.45 14.65
C TYR A 84 -8.00 0.40 14.00
N ALA A 85 -8.92 1.29 14.38
CA ALA A 85 -10.26 1.35 13.80
C ALA A 85 -10.25 1.64 12.29
N GLU A 86 -9.31 2.44 11.82
CA GLU A 86 -9.18 2.77 10.40
C GLU A 86 -8.49 1.65 9.62
N ALA A 87 -7.52 0.97 10.25
CA ALA A 87 -6.89 -0.21 9.68
C ALA A 87 -7.92 -1.34 9.49
N GLU A 88 -8.78 -1.59 10.46
CA GLU A 88 -9.89 -2.54 10.36
C GLU A 88 -10.88 -2.10 9.28
N ALA A 89 -11.32 -0.83 9.30
CA ALA A 89 -12.28 -0.31 8.34
C ALA A 89 -11.82 -0.45 6.90
N VAL A 90 -10.54 -0.25 6.58
CA VAL A 90 -10.05 -0.39 5.19
C VAL A 90 -9.88 -1.84 4.74
N LEU A 91 -9.55 -2.74 5.66
CA LEU A 91 -9.51 -4.17 5.35
C LEU A 91 -10.92 -4.77 5.24
N LEU A 92 -11.91 -4.13 5.86
CA LEU A 92 -13.32 -4.53 5.84
C LEU A 92 -14.21 -3.59 5.00
N GLU A 93 -13.67 -2.65 4.24
CA GLU A 93 -14.43 -1.51 3.68
C GLU A 93 -15.55 -1.94 2.71
N ASN A 94 -15.40 -3.10 2.08
CA ASN A 94 -16.41 -3.72 1.22
C ASN A 94 -17.21 -4.83 1.91
N ASN A 95 -16.90 -5.14 3.17
CA ASN A 95 -17.47 -6.24 3.92
C ASN A 95 -18.66 -5.77 4.77
N GLN A 96 -19.88 -6.11 4.34
CA GLN A 96 -21.08 -5.93 5.15
C GLN A 96 -20.99 -6.77 6.44
N PRO A 97 -21.72 -6.40 7.51
CA PRO A 97 -21.76 -7.20 8.74
C PRO A 97 -22.37 -8.57 8.44
N GLY A 98 -21.49 -9.57 8.22
CA GLY A 98 -21.85 -10.92 7.80
C GLY A 98 -20.85 -11.63 6.89
N ASN A 99 -19.79 -10.95 6.42
CA ASN A 99 -18.90 -11.49 5.40
C ASN A 99 -17.98 -12.62 5.89
N ASN A 100 -17.81 -13.59 4.99
CA ASN A 100 -17.02 -14.79 5.21
C ASN A 100 -15.53 -14.49 4.93
N LEU A 101 -14.64 -15.25 5.55
CA LEU A 101 -13.20 -15.22 5.27
C LEU A 101 -12.88 -15.40 3.76
N ASP A 102 -13.80 -16.03 3.04
CA ASP A 102 -13.73 -16.26 1.60
C ASP A 102 -13.78 -14.95 0.80
N ASP A 103 -14.57 -13.96 1.22
CA ASP A 103 -14.71 -12.67 0.53
C ASP A 103 -13.39 -11.88 0.56
N ILE A 104 -12.72 -11.87 1.72
CA ILE A 104 -11.38 -11.28 1.88
C ILE A 104 -10.35 -12.02 1.02
N THR A 105 -10.52 -13.33 0.88
CA THR A 105 -9.63 -14.17 0.08
C THR A 105 -9.76 -13.88 -1.42
N GLU A 106 -10.98 -13.67 -1.91
CA GLU A 106 -11.22 -13.26 -3.29
C GLU A 106 -10.72 -11.83 -3.56
N GLU A 107 -10.89 -10.92 -2.59
CA GLU A 107 -10.60 -9.50 -2.77
C GLU A 107 -9.10 -9.17 -2.72
N PHE A 108 -8.34 -9.84 -1.85
CA PHE A 108 -6.90 -9.61 -1.69
C PHE A 108 -6.03 -10.67 -2.37
N GLY A 109 -6.61 -11.76 -2.86
CA GLY A 109 -5.90 -12.83 -3.57
C GLY A 109 -4.69 -13.34 -2.79
N ASP A 110 -3.50 -13.21 -3.38
CA ASP A 110 -2.23 -13.63 -2.79
C ASP A 110 -1.92 -12.93 -1.44
N GLN A 111 -2.45 -11.72 -1.24
CA GLN A 111 -2.24 -10.95 -0.01
C GLN A 111 -3.26 -11.26 1.10
N ALA A 112 -4.26 -12.09 0.83
CA ALA A 112 -5.33 -12.37 1.78
C ALA A 112 -4.84 -12.93 3.11
N SER A 113 -3.87 -13.85 3.08
CA SER A 113 -3.28 -14.42 4.29
C SER A 113 -2.65 -13.36 5.20
N PHE A 114 -2.01 -12.35 4.60
CA PHE A 114 -1.41 -11.24 5.34
C PHE A 114 -2.45 -10.24 5.84
N ALA A 115 -3.48 -9.97 5.03
CA ALA A 115 -4.61 -9.12 5.43
C ALA A 115 -5.36 -9.70 6.63
N LEU A 116 -5.67 -11.01 6.61
CA LEU A 116 -6.29 -11.73 7.72
C LEU A 116 -5.40 -11.75 8.97
N ALA A 117 -4.09 -11.96 8.79
CA ALA A 117 -3.15 -11.90 9.91
C ALA A 117 -3.06 -10.50 10.54
N LEU A 118 -3.20 -9.44 9.74
CA LEU A 118 -3.25 -8.07 10.23
C LEU A 118 -4.55 -7.78 10.98
N LEU A 119 -5.71 -8.24 10.45
CA LEU A 119 -6.99 -8.17 11.15
C LEU A 119 -6.94 -8.88 12.52
N GLY A 120 -6.35 -10.07 12.57
CA GLY A 120 -6.17 -10.80 13.84
C GLY A 120 -5.21 -10.15 14.84
N LYS A 121 -4.42 -9.15 14.44
CA LYS A 121 -3.60 -8.33 15.35
C LYS A 121 -4.32 -7.07 15.85
N ILE A 122 -5.38 -6.66 15.15
CA ILE A 122 -6.18 -5.47 15.46
C ILE A 122 -7.32 -5.82 16.43
N ALA A 123 -7.93 -7.00 16.25
CA ALA A 123 -8.99 -7.56 17.11
C ALA A 123 -8.47 -8.02 18.48
#